data_AF-A0A832N682-F1
#
_entry.id   AF-A0A832N682-F1
#
_cell.length_a   1.000
_cell.length_b   1.000
_cell.length_c   1.000
_cell.angle_alpha   90.00
_cell.angle_beta   90.00
_cell.angle_gamma   90.00
#
_symmetry.space_group_name_H-M   'P 1'
#
loop_
_entity.id
_entity.type
_entity.pdbx_description
1 polymer ?
#
loop_
_entity_poly.entity_id
_entity_poly.type
_entity_poly.pdbx_seq_one_letter_code
_entity_poly.pdbx_strand_id
1 'polypeptide(L)'
;MIIFFANGRLGNQIFQFAFLSTIAKDREKIITFFMDELFEVFEISNKNFVNITIKNKFLKYLIRKMIPLLSKLASLLSDIRIISFIEQKRDNINKFPLPEIKIKKGVIPIKFVHSDFFQSEKLFNKHILNTLKIKDEYVKKAESILEEIPKYYSKVFIHVRRGDYLKEIFYNEKGINLPKKYYLKAIEIISKEVNNPYFIFLSDDPDYVRDCFEDIKPKYIS
;
A
#
# COMPACT_ATOMS: atom_id res chain seq x y z
N MET A 1 19.52 -3.82 -13.37
CA MET A 1 19.23 -2.97 -12.21
C MET A 1 17.89 -2.31 -12.43
N ILE A 2 17.03 -2.28 -11.42
CA ILE A 2 15.74 -1.60 -11.43
C ILE A 2 15.82 -0.34 -10.58
N ILE A 3 15.28 0.78 -11.08
CA ILE A 3 15.11 2.04 -10.35
C ILE A 3 13.62 2.34 -10.24
N PHE A 4 13.14 2.63 -9.04
CA PHE A 4 11.74 2.93 -8.78
C PHE A 4 11.57 4.00 -7.69
N PHE A 5 10.64 4.93 -7.90
CA PHE A 5 10.23 5.91 -6.91
C PHE A 5 8.84 5.56 -6.40
N ALA A 6 8.76 5.05 -5.17
CA ALA A 6 7.52 4.61 -4.56
C ALA A 6 6.60 5.80 -4.21
N ASN A 7 5.31 5.51 -4.23
CA ASN A 7 4.26 6.44 -3.81
C ASN A 7 3.15 5.72 -3.05
N GLY A 8 2.39 6.46 -2.25
CA GLY A 8 1.38 5.91 -1.36
C GLY A 8 1.95 5.36 -0.04
N ARG A 9 1.04 4.86 0.80
CA ARG A 9 1.34 4.28 2.12
C ARG A 9 1.64 2.77 2.02
N LEU A 10 1.83 2.11 3.16
CA LEU A 10 2.19 0.71 3.29
C LEU A 10 1.48 -0.24 2.31
N GLY A 11 0.16 -0.18 2.21
CA GLY A 11 -0.62 -1.05 1.31
C GLY A 11 -0.18 -0.95 -0.15
N ASN A 12 0.06 0.26 -0.65
CA ASN A 12 0.55 0.47 -2.02
C ASN A 12 1.99 -0.01 -2.18
N GLN A 13 2.81 0.13 -1.14
CA GLN A 13 4.19 -0.33 -1.16
C GLN A 13 4.29 -1.86 -1.19
N ILE A 14 3.34 -2.60 -0.62
CA ILE A 14 3.27 -4.07 -0.72
C ILE A 14 3.06 -4.47 -2.19
N PHE A 15 2.14 -3.84 -2.91
CA PHE A 15 1.92 -4.09 -4.34
C PHE A 15 3.14 -3.74 -5.18
N GLN A 16 3.75 -2.58 -4.92
CA GLN A 16 4.99 -2.15 -5.59
C GLN A 16 6.13 -3.13 -5.36
N PHE A 17 6.33 -3.60 -4.13
CA PHE A 17 7.32 -4.61 -3.79
C PHE A 17 7.08 -5.93 -4.54
N ALA A 18 5.84 -6.42 -4.56
CA ALA A 18 5.49 -7.65 -5.24
C ALA A 18 5.74 -7.55 -6.75
N PHE A 19 5.34 -6.43 -7.36
CA PHE A 19 5.58 -6.15 -8.77
C PHE A 19 7.08 -6.11 -9.09
N LEU A 20 7.84 -5.28 -8.38
CA LEU A 20 9.29 -5.10 -8.61
C LEU A 20 10.05 -6.41 -8.44
N SER A 21 9.71 -7.19 -7.42
CA SER A 21 10.33 -8.50 -7.16
C SER A 21 9.96 -9.52 -8.24
N THR A 22 8.78 -9.42 -8.88
CA THR A 22 8.38 -10.31 -9.98
C THR A 22 9.16 -10.01 -11.26
N ILE A 23 9.38 -8.74 -11.58
CA ILE A 23 10.04 -8.33 -12.83
C ILE A 23 11.57 -8.31 -12.74
N ALA A 24 12.11 -8.43 -11.53
CA ALA A 24 13.53 -8.55 -11.28
C ALA A 24 14.04 -9.91 -11.77
N LYS A 25 15.15 -9.90 -12.49
CA LYS A 25 15.86 -11.13 -12.83
C LYS A 25 16.70 -11.60 -11.64
N ASP A 26 17.18 -12.85 -11.69
CA ASP A 26 18.09 -13.38 -10.67
C ASP A 26 19.26 -12.44 -10.41
N ARG A 27 19.47 -12.12 -9.12
CA ARG A 27 20.51 -11.22 -8.62
C ARG A 27 20.44 -9.78 -9.14
N GLU A 28 19.35 -9.38 -9.80
CA GLU A 28 19.18 -8.01 -10.25
C GLU A 28 18.94 -7.08 -9.06
N LYS A 29 19.78 -6.04 -8.93
CA LYS A 29 19.60 -5.02 -7.90
C LYS A 29 18.36 -4.17 -8.17
N ILE A 30 17.51 -4.03 -7.16
CA ILE A 30 16.32 -3.17 -7.14
C ILE A 30 16.61 -2.01 -6.21
N ILE A 31 16.65 -0.79 -6.74
CA ILE A 31 16.87 0.43 -5.99
C ILE A 31 15.54 1.18 -5.94
N THR A 32 15.02 1.32 -4.73
CA THR A 32 13.77 2.04 -4.47
C THR A 32 14.03 3.30 -3.67
N PHE A 33 13.15 4.27 -3.84
CA PHE A 33 13.07 5.46 -3.01
C PHE A 33 11.67 5.53 -2.40
N PHE A 34 11.57 6.07 -1.19
CA PHE A 34 10.31 6.32 -0.49
C PHE A 34 9.49 5.08 -0.16
N MET A 35 10.10 3.89 -0.14
CA MET A 35 9.45 2.66 0.31
C MET A 35 9.70 2.41 1.81
N ASP A 36 9.75 3.52 2.57
CA ASP A 36 10.17 3.56 3.97
C ASP A 36 9.22 2.74 4.86
N GLU A 37 7.90 2.85 4.66
CA GLU A 37 6.90 2.14 5.48
C GLU A 37 7.01 0.60 5.31
N LEU A 38 7.28 0.11 4.09
CA LEU A 38 7.46 -1.32 3.88
C LEU A 38 8.70 -1.84 4.63
N PHE A 39 9.83 -1.14 4.51
CA PHE A 39 11.07 -1.50 5.19
C PHE A 39 11.01 -1.31 6.71
N GLU A 40 10.13 -0.42 7.17
CA GLU A 40 9.80 -0.24 8.57
C GLU A 40 9.01 -1.44 9.10
N VAL A 41 7.96 -1.88 8.41
CA VAL A 41 7.04 -2.91 8.93
C VAL A 41 7.50 -4.35 8.66
N PHE A 42 8.15 -4.61 7.53
CA PHE A 42 8.48 -5.97 7.08
C PHE A 42 9.97 -6.27 7.13
N GLU A 43 10.30 -7.54 7.35
CA GLU A 43 11.63 -8.11 7.13
C GLU A 43 11.83 -8.37 5.63
N ILE A 44 12.73 -7.63 4.99
CA ILE A 44 13.05 -7.80 3.57
C ILE A 44 14.31 -8.68 3.45
N SER A 45 14.11 -9.97 3.19
CA SER A 45 15.19 -10.97 3.11
C SER A 45 16.06 -10.83 1.85
N ASN A 46 15.49 -10.28 0.76
CA ASN A 46 16.21 -10.10 -0.49
C ASN A 46 17.21 -8.93 -0.39
N LYS A 47 18.50 -9.25 -0.21
CA LYS A 47 19.60 -8.28 -0.12
C LYS A 47 19.79 -7.42 -1.39
N ASN A 48 19.27 -7.86 -2.54
CA ASN A 48 19.31 -7.07 -3.78
C ASN A 48 18.21 -6.00 -3.81
N PHE A 49 17.22 -6.07 -2.92
CA PHE A 49 16.18 -5.08 -2.76
C PHE A 49 16.64 -4.02 -1.76
N VAL A 50 16.98 -2.83 -2.24
CA VAL A 50 17.53 -1.74 -1.45
C VAL A 50 16.60 -0.53 -1.52
N ASN A 51 16.16 -0.03 -0.36
CA ASN A 51 15.47 1.26 -0.26
C ASN A 51 16.43 2.34 0.21
N ILE A 52 16.45 3.47 -0.52
CA ILE A 52 17.19 4.66 -0.16
C ILE A 52 16.25 5.57 0.63
N THR A 53 16.43 5.58 1.96
CA THR A 53 15.68 6.44 2.87
C THR A 53 16.26 7.85 2.90
N ILE A 54 15.41 8.83 2.59
CA ILE A 54 15.76 10.26 2.63
C ILE A 54 15.18 10.86 3.91
N LYS A 55 16.03 11.04 4.92
CA LYS A 55 15.62 11.56 6.25
C LYS A 55 15.26 13.05 6.23
N ASN A 56 15.94 13.85 5.42
CA ASN A 56 15.70 15.30 5.35
C ASN A 56 14.38 15.58 4.60
N LYS A 57 13.39 16.18 5.29
CA LYS A 57 12.06 16.47 4.74
C LYS A 57 12.10 17.42 3.53
N PHE A 58 12.96 18.43 3.56
CA PHE A 58 13.11 19.38 2.45
C PHE A 58 13.70 18.70 1.21
N LEU A 59 14.74 17.88 1.39
CA LEU A 59 15.33 17.09 0.31
C LEU A 59 14.33 16.07 -0.27
N LYS A 60 13.57 15.39 0.60
CA LYS A 60 12.49 14.46 0.21
C LYS A 60 11.44 15.18 -0.64
N TYR A 61 11.04 16.39 -0.26
CA TYR A 61 10.13 17.22 -1.03
C TYR A 61 10.70 17.62 -2.40
N LEU A 62 11.96 18.08 -2.44
CA LEU A 62 12.63 18.48 -3.67
C LEU A 62 12.76 17.31 -4.66
N ILE A 63 13.21 16.15 -4.19
CA ILE A 63 13.33 14.94 -5.03
C ILE A 63 11.95 14.52 -5.54
N ARG A 64 10.91 14.56 -4.70
CA ARG A 64 9.53 14.26 -5.13
C ARG A 64 9.05 15.16 -6.26
N LYS A 65 9.35 16.47 -6.18
CA LYS A 65 9.05 17.41 -7.27
C LYS A 65 9.81 17.11 -8.55
N MET A 66 10.98 16.49 -8.48
CA MET A 66 11.79 16.12 -9.64
C MET A 66 11.39 14.79 -10.29
N ILE A 67 10.60 13.93 -9.63
CA ILE A 67 10.19 12.62 -10.17
C ILE A 67 9.59 12.72 -11.59
N PRO A 68 8.66 13.64 -11.89
CA PRO A 68 8.09 13.74 -13.24
C PRO A 68 9.15 14.05 -14.30
N LEU A 69 10.12 14.90 -13.97
CA LEU A 69 11.25 15.22 -14.87
C LEU A 69 12.16 14.02 -15.07
N LEU A 70 12.51 13.31 -13.99
CA LEU A 70 13.32 12.09 -14.05
C LEU A 70 12.63 11.00 -14.88
N SER A 71 11.32 10.84 -14.73
CA SER A 71 10.53 9.90 -15.50
C SER A 71 10.47 10.27 -16.99
N LYS A 72 10.29 11.57 -17.30
CA LYS A 72 10.35 12.06 -18.68
C LYS A 72 11.72 11.80 -19.31
N LEU A 73 12.80 12.09 -18.58
CA LEU A 73 14.17 11.81 -19.04
C LEU A 73 14.39 10.31 -19.28
N ALA A 74 13.92 9.45 -18.36
CA ALA A 74 14.01 8.01 -18.51
C ALA A 74 13.23 7.50 -19.74
N SER A 75 12.05 8.06 -20.02
CA SER A 75 11.31 7.74 -21.25
C SER A 75 12.10 8.14 -22.49
N LEU A 76 12.67 9.34 -22.53
CA LEU A 76 13.48 9.81 -23.67
C LEU A 76 14.69 8.91 -23.92
N LEU A 77 15.41 8.53 -22.86
CA LEU A 77 16.52 7.58 -22.94
C LEU A 77 16.08 6.20 -23.44
N SER A 78 14.84 5.80 -23.13
CA SER A 78 14.27 4.56 -23.63
C SER A 78 13.82 4.65 -25.09
N ASP A 79 13.37 5.82 -25.56
CA ASP A 79 13.00 6.05 -26.95
C ASP A 79 14.22 5.94 -27.89
N ILE A 80 15.41 6.35 -27.42
CA ILE A 80 16.70 6.09 -28.07
C ILE A 80 17.34 4.75 -27.68
N ARG A 81 16.57 3.85 -27.04
CA ARG A 81 16.93 2.47 -26.67
C ARG A 81 18.13 2.30 -25.73
N ILE A 82 18.50 3.31 -24.93
CA ILE A 82 19.59 3.18 -23.95
C ILE A 82 19.16 2.31 -22.77
N ILE A 83 18.08 2.71 -22.09
CA ILE A 83 17.55 1.99 -20.91
C ILE A 83 16.18 1.39 -21.20
N SER A 84 15.82 0.37 -20.43
CA SER A 84 14.46 -0.16 -20.46
C SER A 84 13.53 0.73 -19.64
N PHE A 85 12.30 0.92 -20.11
CA PHE A 85 11.26 1.67 -19.41
C PHE A 85 10.00 0.80 -19.28
N ILE A 86 9.48 0.71 -18.07
CA ILE A 86 8.32 -0.12 -17.73
C ILE A 86 7.24 0.78 -17.14
N GLU A 87 6.03 0.72 -17.68
CA GLU A 87 4.88 1.50 -17.21
C GLU A 87 3.62 0.62 -17.15
N GLN A 88 2.73 0.92 -16.20
CA GLN A 88 1.40 0.32 -16.16
C GLN A 88 0.54 0.95 -17.25
N LYS A 89 -0.14 0.13 -18.05
CA LYS A 89 -1.08 0.65 -19.06
C LYS A 89 -2.27 1.31 -18.38
N ARG A 90 -2.89 2.26 -19.08
CA ARG A 90 -4.11 2.93 -18.65
C ARG A 90 -5.17 2.84 -19.73
N ASP A 91 -6.44 2.81 -19.34
CA ASP A 91 -7.53 2.84 -20.30
C ASP A 91 -7.57 4.20 -21.04
N ASN A 92 -8.21 4.23 -22.21
CA ASN A 92 -8.20 5.43 -23.05
C ASN A 92 -9.16 6.53 -22.58
N ILE A 93 -10.22 6.16 -21.85
CA ILE A 93 -11.37 7.01 -21.51
C ILE A 93 -11.11 7.76 -20.20
N ASN A 94 -10.93 7.01 -19.11
CA ASN A 94 -10.81 7.53 -17.74
C ASN A 94 -9.37 7.49 -17.22
N LYS A 95 -8.44 6.92 -17.99
CA LYS A 95 -7.03 6.75 -17.60
C LYS A 95 -6.85 5.91 -16.33
N PHE A 96 -7.79 5.02 -16.02
CA PHE A 96 -7.64 4.07 -14.92
C PHE A 96 -6.52 3.07 -15.23
N PRO A 97 -5.76 2.65 -14.20
CA PRO A 97 -4.71 1.67 -14.36
C PRO A 97 -5.29 0.31 -14.78
N LEU A 98 -4.76 -0.25 -15.86
CA LEU A 98 -5.10 -1.59 -16.35
C LEU A 98 -4.19 -2.64 -15.73
N PRO A 99 -4.61 -3.91 -15.63
CA PRO A 99 -3.80 -5.01 -15.12
C PRO A 99 -2.77 -5.51 -16.17
N GLU A 100 -2.15 -4.57 -16.88
CA GLU A 100 -1.20 -4.83 -17.95
C GLU A 100 -0.04 -3.83 -17.86
N ILE A 101 1.13 -4.26 -18.34
CA ILE A 101 2.31 -3.42 -18.45
C ILE A 101 2.72 -3.22 -19.90
N LYS A 102 3.42 -2.12 -20.13
CA LYS A 102 4.14 -1.84 -21.37
C LYS A 102 5.62 -1.76 -21.05
N ILE A 103 6.43 -2.43 -21.87
CA ILE A 103 7.89 -2.51 -21.71
C ILE A 103 8.53 -1.99 -22.99
N LYS A 104 9.29 -0.90 -22.88
CA LYS A 104 10.25 -0.46 -23.90
C LYS A 104 11.62 -1.04 -23.52
N LYS A 105 12.22 -1.85 -24.38
CA LYS A 105 13.53 -2.48 -24.11
C LYS A 105 14.66 -1.55 -24.52
N GLY A 106 15.63 -1.40 -23.63
CA GLY A 106 16.92 -0.77 -23.92
C GLY A 106 18.05 -1.79 -24.03
N VAL A 107 19.21 -1.32 -24.49
CA VAL A 107 20.42 -2.15 -24.66
C VAL A 107 21.21 -2.32 -23.37
N ILE A 108 21.19 -1.33 -22.48
CA ILE A 108 21.88 -1.39 -21.17
C ILE A 108 20.95 -2.08 -20.16
N PRO A 109 21.48 -2.92 -19.24
CA PRO A 109 20.69 -3.63 -18.23
C PRO A 109 20.21 -2.73 -17.07
N ILE A 110 19.65 -1.55 -17.40
CA ILE A 110 18.99 -0.63 -16.48
C ILE A 110 17.52 -0.57 -16.88
N LYS A 111 16.63 -0.76 -15.89
CA LYS A 111 15.19 -0.65 -16.02
C LYS A 111 14.73 0.50 -15.14
N PHE A 112 14.08 1.49 -15.74
CA PHE A 112 13.32 2.49 -15.02
C PHE A 112 11.85 2.08 -14.99
N VAL A 113 11.28 1.95 -13.80
CA VAL A 113 9.86 1.64 -13.63
C VAL A 113 9.14 2.95 -13.31
N HIS A 114 8.18 3.31 -14.16
CA HIS A 114 7.33 4.47 -13.93
C HIS A 114 6.59 4.33 -12.60
N SER A 115 6.53 5.41 -11.82
CA SER A 115 5.84 5.43 -10.53
C SER A 115 4.34 5.16 -10.72
N ASP A 116 3.89 4.00 -10.26
CA ASP A 116 2.48 3.60 -10.20
C ASP A 116 2.26 2.63 -9.02
N PHE A 117 1.03 2.19 -8.81
CA PHE A 117 0.70 1.30 -7.68
C PHE A 117 0.70 -0.19 -8.02
N PHE A 118 0.48 -0.58 -9.28
CA PHE A 118 0.50 -1.99 -9.71
C PHE A 118 -0.43 -2.91 -8.89
N GLN A 119 -1.62 -2.42 -8.54
CA GLN A 119 -2.55 -3.04 -7.58
C GLN A 119 -3.30 -4.29 -8.08
N SER A 120 -2.97 -4.81 -9.26
CA SER A 120 -3.60 -6.03 -9.76
C SER A 120 -2.71 -7.23 -9.50
N GLU A 121 -3.30 -8.28 -8.94
CA GLU A 121 -2.65 -9.59 -8.76
C GLU A 121 -2.16 -10.24 -10.06
N LYS A 122 -2.64 -9.78 -11.22
CA LYS A 122 -2.14 -10.24 -12.53
C LYS A 122 -0.73 -9.73 -12.83
N LEU A 123 -0.25 -8.73 -12.10
CA LEU A 123 1.03 -8.07 -12.36
C LEU A 123 2.20 -8.66 -11.57
N PHE A 124 1.94 -9.53 -10.60
CA PHE A 124 2.99 -10.09 -9.75
C PHE A 124 2.74 -11.55 -9.39
N ASN A 125 3.82 -12.26 -9.06
CA ASN A 125 3.72 -13.60 -8.51
C ASN A 125 3.26 -13.53 -7.04
N LYS A 126 2.09 -14.08 -6.74
CA LYS A 126 1.51 -14.09 -5.39
C LYS A 126 2.42 -14.72 -4.33
N HIS A 127 3.27 -15.69 -4.71
CA HIS A 127 4.20 -16.34 -3.78
C HIS A 127 5.23 -15.38 -3.19
N ILE A 128 5.49 -14.24 -3.83
CA ILE A 128 6.39 -13.20 -3.28
C ILE A 128 5.82 -12.61 -2.00
N LEU A 129 4.51 -12.48 -1.88
CA LEU A 129 3.87 -11.96 -0.67
C LEU A 129 4.09 -12.89 0.53
N ASN A 130 4.26 -14.20 0.30
CA ASN A 130 4.57 -15.16 1.36
C ASN A 130 5.99 -14.96 1.94
N THR A 131 6.85 -14.20 1.26
CA THR A 131 8.20 -13.87 1.75
C THR A 131 8.20 -12.67 2.70
N LEU A 132 7.10 -11.90 2.75
CA LEU A 132 6.96 -10.76 3.64
C LEU A 132 6.60 -11.25 5.04
N LYS A 133 7.54 -11.09 5.97
CA LYS A 133 7.32 -11.32 7.41
C LYS A 133 7.20 -9.97 8.11
N ILE A 134 6.12 -9.76 8.85
CA ILE A 134 5.97 -8.58 9.71
C ILE A 134 7.02 -8.68 10.83
N LYS A 135 7.72 -7.59 11.13
CA LYS A 135 8.71 -7.57 12.20
C LYS A 135 8.07 -7.87 13.55
N ASP A 136 8.80 -8.63 14.37
CA ASP A 136 8.33 -9.14 15.65
C ASP A 136 7.83 -8.04 16.61
N GLU A 137 8.35 -6.81 16.52
CA GLU A 137 7.90 -5.69 17.35
C GLU A 137 6.41 -5.34 17.14
N TYR A 138 5.94 -5.39 15.89
CA TYR A 138 4.53 -5.12 15.56
C TYR A 138 3.65 -6.31 15.91
N VAL A 139 4.16 -7.53 15.73
CA VAL A 139 3.47 -8.77 16.12
C VAL A 139 3.24 -8.77 17.63
N LYS A 140 4.28 -8.55 18.43
CA LYS A 140 4.19 -8.49 19.90
C LYS A 140 3.26 -7.39 20.38
N LYS A 141 3.27 -6.23 19.73
CA LYS A 141 2.34 -5.15 20.05
C LYS A 141 0.88 -5.56 19.81
N ALA A 142 0.61 -6.23 18.69
CA ALA A 142 -0.73 -6.75 18.41
C ALA A 142 -1.14 -7.85 19.39
N GLU A 143 -0.24 -8.80 19.69
CA GLU A 143 -0.48 -9.86 20.67
C GLU A 143 -0.84 -9.29 22.04
N SER A 144 -0.07 -8.31 22.55
CA SER A 144 -0.35 -7.65 23.83
C SER A 144 -1.76 -7.06 23.88
N ILE A 145 -2.23 -6.41 22.82
CA ILE A 145 -3.59 -5.85 22.75
C ILE A 145 -4.64 -6.97 22.75
N LEU A 146 -4.38 -8.06 22.02
CA LEU A 146 -5.35 -9.15 21.86
C LEU A 146 -5.43 -10.04 23.10
N GLU A 147 -4.38 -10.13 23.91
CA GLU A 147 -4.33 -10.86 25.18
C GLU A 147 -5.18 -10.20 26.27
N GLU A 148 -5.34 -8.88 26.24
CA GLU A 148 -6.26 -8.14 27.13
C GLU A 148 -7.73 -8.49 26.89
N ILE A 149 -8.06 -9.06 25.72
CA ILE A 149 -9.42 -9.44 25.34
C ILE A 149 -9.68 -10.90 25.73
N PRO A 150 -10.66 -11.18 26.62
CA PRO A 150 -10.93 -12.55 27.07
C PRO A 150 -11.18 -13.54 25.93
N LYS A 151 -10.66 -14.76 26.08
CA LYS A 151 -10.69 -15.80 25.03
C LYS A 151 -12.10 -16.24 24.61
N TYR A 152 -13.11 -16.04 25.45
CA TYR A 152 -14.50 -16.38 25.14
C TYR A 152 -15.19 -15.37 24.22
N TYR A 153 -14.54 -14.25 23.88
CA TYR A 153 -15.01 -13.33 22.85
C TYR A 153 -14.55 -13.74 21.45
N SER A 154 -15.48 -13.65 20.50
CA SER A 154 -15.16 -13.67 19.07
C SER A 154 -14.71 -12.29 18.63
N LYS A 155 -13.44 -12.15 18.25
CA LYS A 155 -12.85 -10.86 17.89
C LYS A 155 -13.25 -10.47 16.47
N VAL A 156 -13.93 -9.33 16.32
CA VAL A 156 -14.43 -8.81 15.04
C VAL A 156 -13.69 -7.52 14.71
N PHE A 157 -12.89 -7.52 13.65
CA PHE A 157 -12.12 -6.34 13.23
C PHE A 157 -12.94 -5.48 12.27
N ILE A 158 -13.02 -4.17 12.56
CA ILE A 158 -13.73 -3.19 11.75
C ILE A 158 -12.76 -2.09 11.34
N HIS A 159 -12.47 -1.98 10.04
CA HIS A 159 -11.66 -0.90 9.52
C HIS A 159 -12.55 0.28 9.09
N VAL A 160 -12.31 1.45 9.70
CA VAL A 160 -12.97 2.71 9.36
C VAL A 160 -11.93 3.64 8.75
N ARG A 161 -11.90 3.72 7.42
CA ARG A 161 -11.07 4.67 6.68
C ARG A 161 -11.88 5.93 6.37
N ARG A 162 -11.51 7.05 6.97
CA ARG A 162 -12.27 8.31 6.86
C ARG A 162 -11.39 9.51 6.57
N GLY A 163 -10.24 9.64 7.23
CA GLY A 163 -9.46 10.88 7.28
C GLY A 163 -9.24 11.55 5.92
N ASP A 164 -8.43 10.93 5.06
CA ASP A 164 -8.19 11.41 3.69
C ASP A 164 -9.42 11.24 2.78
N TYR A 165 -10.22 10.21 3.03
CA TYR A 165 -11.39 9.86 2.21
C TYR A 165 -12.47 10.94 2.18
N LEU A 166 -12.58 11.78 3.22
CA LEU A 166 -13.49 12.94 3.24
C LEU A 166 -13.19 13.98 2.16
N LYS A 167 -11.94 14.06 1.71
CA LYS A 167 -11.48 15.08 0.75
C LYS A 167 -11.23 14.50 -0.63
N GLU A 168 -11.10 13.17 -0.74
CA GLU A 168 -10.90 12.48 -2.01
C GLU A 168 -12.09 12.69 -2.94
N ILE A 169 -11.81 12.84 -4.24
CA ILE A 169 -12.82 13.03 -5.28
C ILE A 169 -12.81 11.82 -6.20
N PHE A 170 -13.96 11.19 -6.36
CA PHE A 170 -14.14 10.04 -7.25
C PHE A 170 -15.42 10.21 -8.06
N TYR A 171 -15.34 10.06 -9.39
CA TYR A 171 -16.45 10.37 -10.31
C TYR A 171 -17.10 11.75 -10.07
N ASN A 172 -16.28 12.77 -9.80
CA ASN A 172 -16.71 14.13 -9.45
C ASN A 172 -17.51 14.26 -8.13
N GLU A 173 -17.61 13.19 -7.35
CA GLU A 173 -18.17 13.21 -6.00
C GLU A 173 -17.06 13.32 -4.97
N LYS A 174 -17.20 14.25 -4.04
CA LYS A 174 -16.25 14.45 -2.95
C LYS A 174 -16.70 13.64 -1.73
N GLY A 175 -15.76 12.92 -1.13
CA GLY A 175 -16.04 12.10 0.06
C GLY A 175 -16.36 10.67 -0.34
N ILE A 176 -15.36 9.80 -0.37
CA ILE A 176 -15.53 8.37 -0.66
C ILE A 176 -15.66 7.51 0.61
N ASN A 177 -15.72 8.16 1.78
CA ASN A 177 -15.88 7.47 3.05
C ASN A 177 -17.27 6.85 3.15
N LEU A 178 -17.35 5.68 3.78
CA LEU A 178 -18.63 5.01 3.99
C LEU A 178 -19.44 5.71 5.08
N PRO A 179 -20.78 5.79 4.96
CA PRO A 179 -21.63 6.42 5.97
C PRO A 179 -21.74 5.54 7.22
N LYS A 180 -21.97 6.16 8.40
CA LYS A 180 -22.19 5.45 9.68
C LYS A 180 -23.20 4.29 9.57
N LYS A 181 -24.29 4.49 8.84
CA LYS A 181 -25.35 3.48 8.65
C LYS A 181 -24.84 2.18 8.01
N TYR A 182 -23.83 2.24 7.14
CA TYR A 182 -23.20 1.06 6.56
C TYR A 182 -22.59 0.18 7.66
N TYR A 183 -21.79 0.78 8.54
CA TYR A 183 -21.14 0.09 9.64
C TYR A 183 -22.14 -0.45 10.66
N LEU A 184 -23.15 0.34 11.04
CA LEU A 184 -24.18 -0.14 11.98
C LEU A 184 -24.94 -1.35 11.45
N LYS A 185 -25.29 -1.35 10.15
CA LYS A 185 -25.95 -2.49 9.52
C LYS A 185 -25.04 -3.73 9.53
N ALA A 186 -23.75 -3.57 9.23
CA ALA A 186 -22.81 -4.69 9.28
C ALA A 186 -22.65 -5.24 10.70
N ILE A 187 -22.55 -4.37 11.70
CA ILE A 187 -22.48 -4.75 13.12
C ILE A 187 -23.73 -5.49 13.56
N GLU A 188 -24.93 -5.05 13.13
CA GLU A 188 -26.19 -5.72 13.44
C GLU A 188 -26.23 -7.15 12.87
N ILE A 189 -25.80 -7.32 11.61
CA ILE A 189 -25.73 -8.63 10.96
C ILE A 189 -24.75 -9.54 11.70
N ILE A 190 -23.53 -9.05 11.96
CA ILE A 190 -22.49 -9.81 12.65
C ILE A 190 -22.94 -10.20 14.06
N SER A 191 -23.61 -9.30 14.79
CA SER A 191 -24.12 -9.57 16.14
C SER A 191 -25.17 -10.67 16.20
N LYS A 192 -25.85 -10.97 15.08
CA LYS A 192 -26.82 -12.07 14.98
C LYS A 192 -26.15 -13.41 14.63
N GLU A 193 -25.01 -13.37 13.95
CA GLU A 193 -24.33 -14.57 13.41
C GLU A 193 -23.14 -15.02 14.25
N VAL A 194 -22.50 -14.09 14.95
CA VAL A 194 -21.28 -14.34 15.74
C VAL A 194 -21.62 -14.34 17.21
N ASN A 195 -21.34 -15.45 17.88
CA ASN A 195 -21.50 -15.56 19.33
C ASN A 195 -20.49 -14.66 20.05
N ASN A 196 -21.02 -13.81 20.95
CA ASN A 196 -20.25 -12.95 21.84
C ASN A 196 -19.17 -12.13 21.10
N PRO A 197 -19.56 -11.22 20.18
CA PRO A 197 -18.62 -10.45 19.39
C PRO A 197 -17.94 -9.36 20.25
N TYR A 198 -16.64 -9.18 20.04
CA TYR A 198 -15.86 -8.06 20.57
C TYR A 198 -15.32 -7.25 19.40
N PHE A 199 -15.77 -6.00 19.27
CA PHE A 199 -15.47 -5.18 18.10
C PHE A 199 -14.16 -4.41 18.26
N ILE A 200 -13.19 -4.69 17.38
CA ILE A 200 -11.88 -4.03 17.35
C ILE A 200 -11.87 -3.07 16.16
N PHE A 201 -12.00 -1.78 16.44
CA PHE A 201 -11.95 -0.75 15.42
C PHE A 201 -10.51 -0.38 15.09
N LEU A 202 -10.19 -0.33 13.81
CA LEU A 202 -8.93 0.19 13.27
C LEU A 202 -9.30 1.42 12.44
N SER A 203 -8.78 2.61 12.78
CA SER A 203 -9.15 3.82 12.05
C SER A 203 -8.02 4.82 11.91
N ASP A 204 -8.05 5.60 10.83
CA ASP A 204 -7.26 6.81 10.71
C ASP A 204 -7.94 8.05 11.32
N ASP A 205 -9.12 7.86 11.94
CA ASP A 205 -9.91 8.86 12.64
C ASP A 205 -10.59 8.26 13.89
N PRO A 206 -9.82 7.98 14.96
CA PRO A 206 -10.33 7.31 16.15
C PRO A 206 -11.31 8.17 16.96
N ASP A 207 -11.25 9.50 16.85
CA ASP A 207 -12.21 10.42 17.48
C ASP A 207 -13.61 10.20 16.88
N TYR A 208 -13.72 10.16 15.55
CA TYR A 208 -14.97 9.85 14.88
C TYR A 208 -15.54 8.49 15.31
N VAL A 209 -14.69 7.47 15.50
CA VAL A 209 -15.15 6.16 15.94
C VAL A 209 -15.70 6.21 17.36
N ARG A 210 -15.03 6.91 18.27
CA ARG A 210 -15.48 7.08 19.66
C ARG A 210 -16.87 7.71 19.72
N ASP A 211 -17.08 8.78 18.97
CA ASP A 211 -18.35 9.53 18.98
C ASP A 211 -19.46 8.75 18.24
N CYS A 212 -19.15 8.18 17.07
CA CYS A 212 -20.18 7.56 16.23
C CYS A 212 -20.62 6.18 16.69
N PHE A 213 -19.77 5.45 17.40
CA PHE A 213 -20.04 4.08 17.83
C PHE A 213 -20.01 3.94 19.36
N GLU A 214 -20.32 5.01 20.09
CA GLU A 214 -20.32 5.04 21.57
C GLU A 214 -21.11 3.87 22.18
N ASP A 215 -22.31 3.60 21.64
CA ASP A 215 -23.23 2.55 22.11
C ASP A 215 -22.75 1.12 21.81
N ILE A 216 -21.79 0.95 20.90
CA ILE A 216 -21.27 -0.39 20.55
C ILE A 216 -20.32 -0.85 21.65
N LYS A 217 -20.70 -1.91 22.36
CA LYS A 217 -19.93 -2.54 23.43
C LYS A 217 -20.07 -4.06 23.37
N PRO A 218 -19.05 -4.84 23.76
CA PRO A 218 -17.70 -4.38 24.11
C PRO A 218 -16.88 -4.02 22.86
N LYS A 219 -15.96 -3.04 22.99
CA LYS A 219 -15.10 -2.60 21.88
C LYS A 219 -13.71 -2.14 22.31
N TYR A 220 -12.76 -2.21 21.37
CA TYR A 220 -11.45 -1.56 21.39
C TYR A 220 -11.31 -0.63 20.18
N ILE A 221 -10.59 0.48 20.32
CA ILE A 221 -10.33 1.42 19.22
C ILE A 221 -8.82 1.65 19.12
N SER A 222 -8.25 1.28 17.97
CA SER A 222 -6.86 1.55 17.59
C SER A 222 -6.72 2.76 16.69
#